data_AF-A0A959B5D3-F1
#
_entry.id   AF-A0A959B5D3-F1
#
_cell.length_a   1.000
_cell.length_b   1.000
_cell.length_c   1.000
_cell.angle_alpha   90.00
_cell.angle_beta   90.00
_cell.angle_gamma   90.00
#
_symmetry.space_group_name_H-M   'P 1'
#
loop_
_entity.id
_entity.type
_entity.pdbx_description
1 polymer ?
#
loop_
_entity_poly.entity_id
_entity_poly.type
_entity_poly.pdbx_seq_one_letter_code
_entity_poly.pdbx_strand_id
1 'polypeptide(L)'
;MKSQLNGANFQRLIEPLRQRVAPLWQKVEAYYGQRPRWLLAIHAIAGMAVLGVFSLFILAVLIYTGALGRLPGYPELRGIQNYNASEVYAEGDVLLGKYYIENRINADFEEISPDLINALVATEDARFFEHGGIDLRAALRVVVKSLLLSDESSGGGSTLSQQLAKNLYPRRDYVMLSMLVNKMREMMIARRLEKVYTKEELLRLYLNTVSFSENIFGIKVAAQRFFNKAPGQLSVEEAAVLVGMLKATTYYNPVRYPERAQERRNLVIGQMARYGYLSDAARDSLQALPL
;
A
#
# COMPACT_ATOMS: atom_id res chain seq x y z
N MET A 1 31.92 0.20 -40.21
CA MET A 1 32.09 -1.17 -39.66
C MET A 1 30.75 -1.71 -39.14
N LYS A 2 29.75 -1.80 -40.03
CA LYS A 2 28.41 -2.35 -39.78
C LYS A 2 28.06 -3.25 -40.96
N SER A 3 27.25 -4.28 -40.70
CA SER A 3 26.48 -5.05 -41.68
C SER A 3 27.21 -6.14 -42.46
N GLN A 4 27.36 -7.34 -41.86
CA GLN A 4 27.11 -8.65 -42.50
C GLN A 4 27.00 -9.75 -41.42
N LEU A 5 25.99 -9.68 -40.55
CA LEU A 5 25.49 -10.88 -39.85
C LEU A 5 24.47 -11.53 -40.79
N ASN A 6 25.00 -12.34 -41.71
CA ASN A 6 24.28 -12.95 -42.83
C ASN A 6 23.21 -13.93 -42.34
N GLY A 7 21.99 -13.81 -42.87
CA GLY A 7 20.84 -14.67 -42.54
C GLY A 7 21.08 -16.18 -42.71
N ALA A 8 22.09 -16.58 -43.49
CA ALA A 8 22.50 -17.98 -43.64
C ALA A 8 23.11 -18.59 -42.35
N ASN A 9 23.80 -17.79 -41.54
CA ASN A 9 24.35 -18.26 -40.25
C ASN A 9 23.26 -18.41 -39.19
N PHE A 10 22.24 -17.56 -39.24
CA PHE A 10 21.08 -17.68 -38.35
C PHE A 10 20.25 -18.92 -38.68
N GLN A 11 19.99 -19.19 -39.98
CA GLN A 11 19.27 -20.39 -40.44
C GLN A 11 19.94 -21.69 -39.98
N ARG A 12 21.28 -21.78 -40.09
CA ARG A 12 22.03 -22.95 -39.61
C ARG A 12 21.97 -23.14 -38.08
N LEU A 13 21.80 -22.04 -37.33
CA LEU A 13 21.71 -22.08 -35.87
C LEU A 13 20.35 -22.60 -35.38
N ILE A 14 19.28 -22.30 -36.11
CA ILE A 14 17.90 -22.64 -35.73
C ILE A 14 17.42 -23.98 -36.30
N GLU A 15 18.04 -24.47 -37.36
CA GLU A 15 17.63 -25.71 -38.04
C GLU A 15 17.59 -26.95 -37.12
N PRO A 16 18.56 -27.18 -36.21
CA PRO A 16 18.49 -28.29 -35.26
C PRO A 16 17.30 -28.17 -34.30
N LEU A 17 16.96 -26.94 -33.91
CA LEU A 17 15.80 -26.67 -33.07
C LEU A 17 14.52 -26.96 -33.85
N ARG A 18 14.44 -26.46 -35.09
CA ARG A 18 13.32 -26.63 -36.01
C ARG A 18 13.00 -28.11 -36.26
N GLN A 19 14.02 -28.93 -36.50
CA GLN A 19 13.85 -30.37 -36.68
C GLN A 19 13.34 -31.07 -35.41
N ARG A 20 13.76 -30.62 -34.22
CA ARG A 20 13.26 -31.16 -32.94
C ARG A 20 11.81 -30.77 -32.65
N VAL A 21 11.37 -29.57 -33.04
CA VAL A 21 9.99 -29.11 -32.82
C VAL A 21 9.02 -29.48 -33.95
N ALA A 22 9.51 -29.81 -35.15
CA ALA A 22 8.69 -30.18 -36.30
C ALA A 22 7.62 -31.26 -36.00
N PRO A 23 7.92 -32.40 -35.33
CA PRO A 23 6.90 -33.41 -35.06
C PRO A 23 5.84 -32.95 -34.05
N LEU A 24 6.20 -32.06 -33.13
CA LEU A 24 5.27 -31.42 -32.20
C LEU A 24 4.37 -30.41 -32.94
N TRP A 25 4.95 -29.62 -33.84
CA TRP A 25 4.22 -28.64 -34.63
C TRP A 25 3.19 -29.29 -35.55
N GLN A 26 3.56 -30.39 -36.22
CA GLN A 26 2.63 -31.15 -37.05
C GLN A 26 1.44 -31.70 -36.25
N LYS A 27 1.66 -32.17 -35.01
CA LYS A 27 0.57 -32.62 -34.12
C LYS A 27 -0.35 -31.46 -33.72
N VAL A 28 0.22 -30.29 -33.43
CA VAL A 28 -0.53 -29.07 -33.09
C VAL A 28 -1.38 -28.62 -34.28
N GLU A 29 -0.79 -28.56 -35.48
CA GLU A 29 -1.46 -28.15 -36.71
C GLU A 29 -2.58 -29.13 -37.08
N ALA A 30 -2.35 -30.44 -36.96
CA ALA A 30 -3.39 -31.46 -37.17
C ALA A 30 -4.53 -31.34 -36.16
N TYR A 31 -4.23 -31.07 -34.88
CA TYR A 31 -5.23 -30.92 -33.82
C TYR A 31 -6.08 -29.66 -34.01
N TYR A 32 -5.47 -28.50 -34.27
CA TYR A 32 -6.19 -27.24 -34.42
C TYR A 32 -6.78 -27.02 -35.82
N GLY A 33 -6.23 -27.66 -36.86
CA GLY A 33 -6.74 -27.58 -38.23
C GLY A 33 -8.16 -28.15 -38.39
N GLN A 34 -8.58 -29.05 -37.50
CA GLN A 34 -9.92 -29.66 -37.48
C GLN A 34 -10.87 -29.01 -36.47
N ARG A 35 -10.42 -27.96 -35.75
CA ARG A 35 -11.15 -27.34 -34.64
C ARG A 35 -11.52 -25.90 -34.96
N PRO A 36 -12.60 -25.37 -34.37
CA PRO A 36 -12.99 -23.99 -34.60
C PRO A 36 -11.95 -23.03 -33.99
N ARG A 37 -11.74 -21.88 -34.65
CA ARG A 37 -10.73 -20.87 -34.26
C ARG A 37 -10.89 -20.34 -32.83
N TRP A 38 -12.11 -20.36 -32.27
CA TRP A 38 -12.34 -19.95 -30.88
C TRP A 38 -11.66 -20.88 -29.87
N LEU A 39 -11.52 -22.18 -30.17
CA LEU A 39 -10.83 -23.13 -29.30
C LEU A 39 -9.32 -22.85 -29.28
N LEU A 40 -8.74 -22.49 -30.42
CA LEU A 40 -7.35 -22.04 -30.49
C LEU A 40 -7.16 -20.75 -29.66
N ALA A 41 -8.09 -19.79 -29.77
CA ALA A 41 -8.05 -18.56 -28.98
C ALA A 41 -8.11 -18.83 -27.47
N ILE A 42 -8.97 -19.74 -27.02
CA ILE A 42 -9.03 -20.14 -25.60
C ILE A 42 -7.71 -20.73 -25.12
N HIS A 43 -7.13 -21.68 -25.86
CA HIS A 43 -5.86 -22.28 -25.47
C HIS A 43 -4.71 -21.26 -25.51
N ALA A 44 -4.72 -20.33 -26.46
CA ALA A 44 -3.74 -19.24 -26.52
C ALA A 44 -3.86 -18.32 -25.30
N ILE A 45 -5.09 -17.93 -24.92
CA ILE A 45 -5.36 -17.12 -23.71
C ILE A 45 -4.92 -17.87 -22.46
N ALA A 46 -5.26 -19.16 -22.34
CA ALA A 46 -4.84 -20.01 -21.23
C ALA A 46 -3.31 -20.12 -21.16
N GLY A 47 -2.64 -20.32 -22.29
CA GLY A 47 -1.18 -20.36 -22.39
C GLY A 47 -0.54 -19.04 -21.95
N MET A 48 -1.07 -17.89 -22.40
CA MET A 48 -0.61 -16.57 -21.97
C MET A 48 -0.82 -16.34 -20.47
N ALA A 49 -1.96 -16.78 -19.92
CA ALA A 49 -2.23 -16.68 -18.49
C ALA A 49 -1.21 -17.51 -17.67
N VAL A 50 -0.92 -18.75 -18.10
CA VAL A 50 0.09 -19.61 -17.46
C VAL A 50 1.48 -18.96 -17.52
N LEU A 51 1.89 -18.42 -18.67
CA LEU A 51 3.16 -17.72 -18.82
C LEU A 51 3.23 -16.47 -17.93
N GLY A 52 2.13 -15.73 -17.80
CA GLY A 52 2.03 -14.58 -16.91
C GLY A 52 2.22 -14.96 -15.44
N VAL A 53 1.52 -16.00 -14.97
CA VAL A 53 1.68 -16.53 -13.60
C VAL A 53 3.10 -17.02 -13.37
N PHE A 54 3.68 -17.73 -14.32
CA PHE A 54 5.06 -18.21 -14.23
C PHE A 54 6.06 -17.06 -14.16
N SER A 55 5.84 -15.99 -14.94
CA SER A 55 6.67 -14.78 -14.90
C SER A 55 6.57 -14.06 -13.56
N LEU A 56 5.37 -13.96 -12.97
CA LEU A 56 5.18 -13.41 -11.63
C LEU A 56 5.84 -14.27 -10.54
N PHE A 57 5.82 -15.60 -10.70
CA PHE A 57 6.52 -16.50 -9.80
C PHE A 57 8.04 -16.31 -9.86
N ILE A 58 8.62 -16.26 -11.07
CA ILE A 58 10.05 -15.95 -11.24
C ILE A 58 10.38 -14.60 -10.60
N LEU A 59 9.57 -13.58 -10.86
CA LEU A 59 9.77 -12.26 -10.26
C LEU A 59 9.72 -12.32 -8.73
N ALA A 60 8.79 -13.06 -8.16
CA ALA A 60 8.71 -13.28 -6.71
C ALA A 60 9.98 -13.93 -6.17
N VAL A 61 10.49 -14.95 -6.84
CA VAL A 61 11.74 -15.63 -6.46
C VAL A 61 12.92 -14.66 -6.51
N LEU A 62 13.07 -13.88 -7.59
CA LEU A 62 14.14 -12.88 -7.72
C LEU A 62 14.11 -11.81 -6.63
N ILE A 63 12.92 -11.38 -6.21
CA ILE A 63 12.76 -10.43 -5.10
C ILE A 63 13.09 -11.12 -3.77
N TYR A 64 12.61 -12.35 -3.57
CA TYR A 64 12.81 -13.10 -2.33
C TYR A 64 14.28 -13.43 -2.07
N THR A 65 15.04 -13.81 -3.11
CA THR A 65 16.48 -14.09 -3.02
C THR A 65 17.32 -12.82 -2.93
N GLY A 66 16.73 -11.65 -3.13
CA GLY A 66 17.41 -10.36 -3.05
C GLY A 66 18.12 -9.93 -4.34
N ALA A 67 17.95 -10.65 -5.45
CA ALA A 67 18.49 -10.27 -6.77
C ALA A 67 17.95 -8.90 -7.23
N LEU A 68 16.72 -8.56 -6.83
CA LEU A 68 16.11 -7.23 -7.03
C LEU A 68 16.13 -6.39 -5.74
N GLY A 69 17.19 -6.52 -4.95
CA GLY A 69 17.42 -5.79 -3.71
C GLY A 69 16.97 -6.57 -2.47
N ARG A 70 17.78 -6.50 -1.41
CA ARG A 70 17.51 -7.22 -0.15
C ARG A 70 16.14 -6.84 0.45
N LEU A 71 15.44 -7.85 0.97
CA LEU A 71 14.28 -7.68 1.84
C LEU A 71 14.73 -7.71 3.30
N PRO A 72 14.13 -6.89 4.18
CA PRO A 72 14.46 -6.87 5.59
C PRO A 72 14.15 -8.22 6.27
N GLY A 73 15.07 -8.68 7.12
CA GLY A 73 14.91 -9.94 7.86
C GLY A 73 13.96 -9.82 9.04
N TYR A 74 13.50 -10.92 9.63
CA TYR A 74 12.64 -10.87 10.83
C TYR A 74 13.29 -10.16 12.03
N PRO A 75 14.59 -10.34 12.35
CA PRO A 75 15.23 -9.61 13.45
C PRO A 75 15.26 -8.10 13.22
N GLU A 76 15.53 -7.68 11.99
CA GLU A 76 15.52 -6.26 11.58
C GLU A 76 14.12 -5.66 11.69
N LEU A 77 13.09 -6.41 11.28
CA LEU A 77 11.70 -5.97 11.42
C LEU A 77 11.28 -5.86 12.88
N ARG A 78 11.68 -6.78 13.76
CA ARG A 78 11.38 -6.67 15.21
C ARG A 78 12.08 -5.48 15.86
N GLY A 79 13.26 -5.12 15.35
CA GLY A 79 14.09 -4.03 15.85
C GLY A 79 13.78 -2.67 15.25
N ILE A 80 12.62 -2.48 14.59
CA ILE A 80 12.26 -1.16 14.04
C ILE A 80 12.13 -0.17 15.20
N GLN A 81 12.99 0.86 15.17
CA GLN A 81 12.95 2.00 16.08
C GLN A 81 12.83 3.28 15.26
N ASN A 82 11.82 4.06 15.59
CA ASN A 82 11.64 5.40 15.04
C ASN A 82 12.56 6.38 15.79
N TYR A 83 13.21 7.30 15.08
CA TYR A 83 13.89 8.43 15.72
C TYR A 83 12.86 9.28 16.46
N ASN A 84 13.05 9.49 17.77
CA ASN A 84 12.23 10.36 18.59
C ASN A 84 12.95 11.70 18.81
N ALA A 85 12.17 12.77 18.93
CA ALA A 85 12.67 14.07 19.32
C ALA A 85 13.15 14.06 20.78
N SER A 86 14.25 14.77 21.06
CA SER A 86 14.64 15.13 22.42
C SER A 86 13.87 16.38 22.83
N GLU A 87 13.17 16.33 23.96
CA GLU A 87 12.32 17.41 24.46
C GLU A 87 13.01 18.16 25.61
N VAL A 88 12.87 19.48 25.65
CA VAL A 88 13.38 20.35 26.71
C VAL A 88 12.20 20.94 27.45
N TYR A 89 12.11 20.68 28.75
CA TYR A 89 11.03 21.16 29.61
C TYR A 89 11.54 22.19 30.62
N ALA A 90 10.72 23.19 30.93
CA ALA A 90 10.90 24.07 32.07
C ALA A 90 10.38 23.41 33.35
N GLU A 91 10.59 24.07 34.48
CA GLU A 91 9.93 23.72 35.73
C GLU A 91 8.39 23.73 35.55
N GLY A 92 7.72 22.67 36.02
CA GLY A 92 6.27 22.49 35.85
C GLY A 92 5.84 21.83 34.54
N ASP A 93 6.70 21.02 33.91
CA ASP A 93 6.41 20.24 32.68
C ASP A 93 6.00 21.08 31.45
N VAL A 94 6.42 22.35 31.41
CA VAL A 94 6.18 23.21 30.25
C VAL A 94 7.23 22.95 29.17
N LEU A 95 6.82 22.41 28.02
CA LEU A 95 7.70 22.17 26.88
C LEU A 95 8.24 23.49 26.31
N LEU A 96 9.56 23.68 26.35
CA LEU A 96 10.27 24.83 25.80
C LEU A 96 10.69 24.63 24.34
N GLY A 97 11.02 23.40 23.95
CA GLY A 97 11.51 23.12 22.59
C GLY A 97 11.90 21.67 22.36
N LYS A 98 12.26 21.36 21.11
CA LYS A 98 12.64 20.00 20.67
C LYS A 98 13.85 20.03 19.74
N TYR A 99 14.71 19.02 19.87
CA TYR A 99 15.78 18.71 18.93
C TYR A 99 15.46 17.38 18.22
N TYR A 100 15.48 17.37 16.89
CA TYR A 100 15.07 16.20 16.13
C TYR A 100 15.68 16.13 14.72
N ILE A 101 15.80 14.91 14.20
CA ILE A 101 15.99 14.64 12.77
C ILE A 101 14.62 14.63 12.07
N GLU A 102 13.67 13.89 12.65
CA GLU A 102 12.26 13.87 12.27
C GLU A 102 11.44 14.36 13.45
N ASN A 103 10.54 15.33 13.24
CA ASN A 103 9.69 15.86 14.30
C ASN A 103 8.64 14.82 14.73
N ARG A 104 9.06 13.89 15.59
CA ARG A 104 8.30 12.72 16.02
C ARG A 104 8.38 12.52 17.52
N ILE A 105 7.24 12.19 18.10
CA ILE A 105 7.13 11.58 19.42
C ILE A 105 6.19 10.40 19.27
N ASN A 106 6.67 9.22 19.64
CA ASN A 106 5.84 8.03 19.62
C ASN A 106 4.70 8.14 20.64
N ALA A 107 3.50 7.77 20.21
CA ALA A 107 2.41 7.42 21.11
C ALA A 107 2.38 5.91 21.35
N ASP A 108 2.05 5.51 22.57
CA ASP A 108 1.67 4.12 22.84
C ASP A 108 0.25 3.85 22.32
N PHE A 109 -0.11 2.58 22.11
CA PHE A 109 -1.39 2.25 21.46
C PHE A 109 -2.57 2.69 22.32
N GLU A 110 -2.43 2.55 23.63
CA GLU A 110 -3.40 2.91 24.66
C GLU A 110 -3.59 4.43 24.79
N GLU A 111 -2.63 5.22 24.29
CA GLU A 111 -2.75 6.69 24.23
C GLU A 111 -3.56 7.16 23.02
N ILE A 112 -3.96 6.27 22.11
CA ILE A 112 -4.60 6.63 20.84
C ILE A 112 -6.12 6.46 20.95
N SER A 113 -6.87 7.49 20.55
CA SER A 113 -8.34 7.45 20.56
C SER A 113 -8.87 6.28 19.71
N PRO A 114 -9.83 5.48 20.21
CA PRO A 114 -10.51 4.46 19.41
C PRO A 114 -11.15 5.04 18.15
N ASP A 115 -11.62 6.29 18.18
CA ASP A 115 -12.22 6.96 17.02
C ASP A 115 -11.21 7.17 15.91
N LEU A 116 -9.94 7.44 16.26
CA LEU A 116 -8.85 7.54 15.28
C LEU A 116 -8.55 6.18 14.66
N ILE A 117 -8.50 5.12 15.46
CA ILE A 117 -8.30 3.75 14.96
C ILE A 117 -9.44 3.38 14.01
N ASN A 118 -10.68 3.62 14.41
CA ASN A 118 -11.87 3.34 13.60
C ASN A 118 -11.89 4.16 12.30
N ALA A 119 -11.56 5.46 12.36
CA ALA A 119 -11.45 6.31 11.18
C ALA A 119 -10.39 5.80 10.20
N LEU A 120 -9.22 5.42 10.70
CA LEU A 120 -8.11 4.89 9.91
C LEU A 120 -8.49 3.57 9.23
N VAL A 121 -9.00 2.61 10.01
CA VAL A 121 -9.39 1.28 9.52
C VAL A 121 -10.53 1.41 8.51
N ALA A 122 -11.60 2.15 8.82
CA ALA A 122 -12.74 2.33 7.91
C ALA A 122 -12.35 2.92 6.56
N THR A 123 -11.36 3.83 6.54
CA THR A 123 -10.98 4.58 5.34
C THR A 123 -9.92 3.86 4.51
N GLU A 124 -8.86 3.37 5.16
CA GLU A 124 -7.67 2.86 4.48
C GLU A 124 -7.71 1.34 4.30
N ASP A 125 -8.31 0.60 5.24
CA ASP A 125 -8.28 -0.86 5.24
C ASP A 125 -9.39 -1.47 6.10
N ALA A 126 -10.64 -1.44 5.62
CA ALA A 126 -11.81 -1.80 6.41
C ALA A 126 -11.85 -3.26 6.90
N ARG A 127 -10.99 -4.13 6.35
CA ARG A 127 -10.86 -5.53 6.77
C ARG A 127 -9.47 -5.83 7.32
N PHE A 128 -8.80 -4.79 7.84
CA PHE A 128 -7.45 -4.87 8.39
C PHE A 128 -7.27 -6.04 9.36
N PHE A 129 -8.24 -6.25 10.27
CA PHE A 129 -8.20 -7.31 11.26
C PHE A 129 -8.47 -8.71 10.70
N GLU A 130 -8.98 -8.84 9.48
CA GLU A 130 -9.37 -10.13 8.87
C GLU A 130 -8.25 -10.78 8.02
N HIS A 131 -7.18 -10.05 7.68
CA HIS A 131 -6.16 -10.52 6.73
C HIS A 131 -4.72 -10.45 7.25
N GLY A 132 -3.83 -11.29 6.74
CA GLY A 132 -2.39 -11.30 7.10
C GLY A 132 -1.52 -10.37 6.24
N GLY A 133 -1.91 -9.09 6.12
CA GLY A 133 -1.17 -8.04 5.41
C GLY A 133 -1.49 -7.83 3.93
N ILE A 134 -2.23 -8.74 3.29
CA ILE A 134 -2.70 -8.58 1.91
C ILE A 134 -4.18 -8.94 1.87
N ASP A 135 -5.01 -7.99 1.43
CA ASP A 135 -6.42 -8.21 1.20
C ASP A 135 -6.68 -8.61 -0.26
N LEU A 136 -6.74 -9.92 -0.51
CA LEU A 136 -6.99 -10.46 -1.85
C LEU A 136 -8.35 -10.02 -2.40
N ARG A 137 -9.36 -9.87 -1.55
CA ARG A 137 -10.70 -9.43 -1.98
C ARG A 137 -10.68 -7.96 -2.40
N ALA A 138 -9.97 -7.09 -1.68
CA ALA A 138 -9.81 -5.69 -2.09
C ALA A 138 -8.95 -5.56 -3.36
N ALA A 139 -7.86 -6.34 -3.46
CA ALA A 139 -7.01 -6.35 -4.64
C ALA A 139 -7.79 -6.79 -5.90
N LEU A 140 -8.55 -7.89 -5.81
CA LEU A 140 -9.40 -8.35 -6.91
C LEU A 140 -10.49 -7.34 -7.26
N ARG A 141 -11.14 -6.72 -6.27
CA ARG A 141 -12.11 -5.65 -6.50
C ARG A 141 -11.53 -4.51 -7.32
N VAL A 142 -10.32 -4.04 -6.97
CA VAL A 142 -9.66 -2.94 -7.68
C VAL A 142 -9.24 -3.36 -9.09
N VAL A 143 -8.72 -4.58 -9.26
CA VAL A 143 -8.39 -5.11 -10.60
C VAL A 143 -9.63 -5.16 -11.49
N VAL A 144 -10.75 -5.69 -10.99
CA VAL A 144 -11.98 -5.79 -11.78
C VAL A 144 -12.57 -4.41 -12.03
N LYS A 145 -12.80 -3.61 -10.99
CA LYS A 145 -13.48 -2.33 -11.13
C LYS A 145 -12.63 -1.30 -11.87
N SER A 146 -11.38 -1.11 -11.47
CA SER A 146 -10.56 -0.04 -12.07
C SER A 146 -9.90 -0.44 -13.38
N LEU A 147 -9.46 -1.70 -13.55
CA LEU A 147 -8.81 -2.09 -14.81
C LEU A 147 -9.78 -2.63 -15.86
N LEU A 148 -10.82 -3.39 -15.48
CA LEU A 148 -11.76 -3.95 -16.46
C LEU A 148 -12.98 -3.06 -16.71
N LEU A 149 -13.45 -2.34 -15.68
CA LEU A 149 -14.65 -1.48 -15.78
C LEU A 149 -14.31 0.01 -15.83
N SER A 150 -13.03 0.39 -15.79
CA SER A 150 -12.57 1.80 -15.76
C SER A 150 -13.23 2.64 -14.65
N ASP A 151 -13.62 2.00 -13.56
CA ASP A 151 -14.25 2.62 -12.40
C ASP A 151 -13.18 2.96 -11.34
N GLU A 152 -12.82 4.24 -11.26
CA GLU A 152 -11.85 4.75 -10.29
C GLU A 152 -12.44 4.94 -8.88
N SER A 153 -13.75 4.76 -8.70
CA SER A 153 -14.41 4.86 -7.38
C SER A 153 -14.18 3.63 -6.48
N SER A 154 -13.45 2.62 -6.97
CA SER A 154 -13.28 1.33 -6.30
C SER A 154 -12.48 1.35 -4.99
N GLY A 155 -11.92 2.51 -4.63
CA GLY A 155 -11.11 2.74 -3.44
C GLY A 155 -9.67 2.24 -3.59
N GLY A 156 -8.92 2.23 -2.48
CA GLY A 156 -7.56 1.71 -2.46
C GLY A 156 -7.51 0.18 -2.52
N GLY A 157 -6.49 -0.36 -3.20
CA GLY A 157 -6.17 -1.79 -3.21
C GLY A 157 -5.01 -2.18 -2.29
N SER A 158 -4.48 -1.24 -1.51
CA SER A 158 -3.34 -1.47 -0.61
C SER A 158 -3.81 -1.50 0.84
N THR A 159 -3.30 -2.44 1.63
CA THR A 159 -3.56 -2.58 3.07
C THR A 159 -2.71 -1.63 3.90
N LEU A 160 -3.09 -1.38 5.15
CA LEU A 160 -2.27 -0.59 6.09
C LEU A 160 -0.87 -1.19 6.27
N SER A 161 -0.75 -2.52 6.32
CA SER A 161 0.55 -3.21 6.43
C SER A 161 1.44 -2.99 5.19
N GLN A 162 0.86 -2.87 3.99
CA GLN A 162 1.60 -2.50 2.78
C GLN A 162 2.01 -1.03 2.78
N GLN A 163 1.13 -0.15 3.24
CA GLN A 163 1.45 1.27 3.39
C GLN A 163 2.58 1.48 4.42
N LEU A 164 2.53 0.77 5.56
CA LEU A 164 3.59 0.74 6.55
C LEU A 164 4.92 0.25 5.95
N ALA A 165 4.89 -0.87 5.21
CA ALA A 165 6.07 -1.38 4.53
C ALA A 165 6.69 -0.35 3.58
N LYS A 166 5.87 0.39 2.82
CA LYS A 166 6.33 1.47 1.93
C LYS A 166 6.98 2.62 2.69
N ASN A 167 6.44 3.01 3.85
CA ASN A 167 6.96 4.11 4.65
C ASN A 167 8.30 3.75 5.33
N LEU A 168 8.41 2.52 5.84
CA LEU A 168 9.64 2.04 6.49
C LEU A 168 10.75 1.70 5.48
N TYR A 169 10.37 1.19 4.31
CA TYR A 169 11.29 0.76 3.26
C TYR A 169 10.93 1.43 1.93
N PRO A 170 11.46 2.64 1.67
CA PRO A 170 11.16 3.41 0.47
C PRO A 170 11.41 2.64 -0.83
N ARG A 171 10.64 3.01 -1.85
CA ARG A 171 10.72 2.43 -3.18
C ARG A 171 12.09 2.69 -3.81
N ARG A 172 12.52 1.76 -4.66
CA ARG A 172 13.75 1.86 -5.43
C ARG A 172 13.44 2.01 -6.91
N ASP A 173 14.32 2.66 -7.65
CA ASP A 173 14.20 2.76 -9.10
C ASP A 173 14.82 1.54 -9.76
N TYR A 174 14.04 0.89 -10.64
CA TYR A 174 14.47 -0.23 -11.46
C TYR A 174 14.30 0.12 -12.93
N VAL A 175 15.20 -0.40 -13.78
CA VAL A 175 15.21 -0.15 -15.23
C VAL A 175 13.89 -0.55 -15.90
N MET A 176 13.29 -1.65 -15.47
CA MET A 176 11.99 -2.12 -15.95
C MET A 176 11.14 -2.59 -14.77
N LEU A 177 9.82 -2.51 -14.94
CA LEU A 177 8.83 -3.02 -13.98
C LEU A 177 8.97 -2.44 -12.56
N SER A 178 9.56 -1.25 -12.41
CA SER A 178 9.84 -0.63 -11.10
C SER A 178 8.64 -0.64 -10.15
N MET A 179 7.47 -0.23 -10.64
CA MET A 179 6.24 -0.23 -9.84
C MET A 179 5.81 -1.63 -9.40
N LEU A 180 5.90 -2.62 -10.29
CA LEU A 180 5.53 -4.01 -9.99
C LEU A 180 6.50 -4.62 -8.96
N VAL A 181 7.81 -4.41 -9.14
CA VAL A 181 8.85 -4.89 -8.21
C VAL A 181 8.63 -4.29 -6.83
N ASN A 182 8.50 -2.96 -6.73
CA ASN A 182 8.23 -2.29 -5.46
C ASN A 182 6.93 -2.77 -4.82
N LYS A 183 5.86 -2.96 -5.60
CA LYS A 183 4.59 -3.45 -5.05
C LYS A 183 4.69 -4.87 -4.50
N MET A 184 5.46 -5.74 -5.15
CA MET A 184 5.75 -7.09 -4.64
C MET A 184 6.64 -7.05 -3.39
N ARG A 185 7.63 -6.16 -3.33
CA ARG A 185 8.43 -5.92 -2.11
C ARG A 185 7.54 -5.48 -0.95
N GLU A 186 6.67 -4.49 -1.16
CA GLU A 186 5.69 -4.02 -0.17
C GLU A 186 4.83 -5.19 0.35
N MET A 187 4.30 -6.04 -0.55
CA MET A 187 3.53 -7.24 -0.18
C MET A 187 4.32 -8.22 0.68
N MET A 188 5.56 -8.52 0.31
CA MET A 188 6.41 -9.45 1.06
C MET A 188 6.80 -8.91 2.44
N ILE A 189 7.10 -7.62 2.54
CA ILE A 189 7.45 -6.96 3.80
C ILE A 189 6.21 -6.86 4.70
N ALA A 190 5.05 -6.46 4.17
CA ALA A 190 3.78 -6.45 4.91
C ALA A 190 3.49 -7.82 5.54
N ARG A 191 3.67 -8.89 4.77
CA ARG A 191 3.47 -10.27 5.24
C ARG A 191 4.49 -10.71 6.30
N ARG A 192 5.68 -10.12 6.31
CA ARG A 192 6.69 -10.36 7.36
C ARG A 192 6.38 -9.54 8.62
N LEU A 193 5.94 -8.30 8.48
CA LEU A 193 5.48 -7.44 9.57
C LEU A 193 4.34 -8.12 10.35
N GLU A 194 3.33 -8.64 9.66
CA GLU A 194 2.18 -9.36 10.24
C GLU A 194 2.54 -10.68 10.95
N LYS A 195 3.77 -11.19 10.74
CA LYS A 195 4.26 -12.38 11.46
C LYS A 195 5.00 -12.03 12.75
N VAL A 196 5.40 -10.77 12.92
CA VAL A 196 6.22 -10.35 14.06
C VAL A 196 5.53 -9.31 14.94
N TYR A 197 4.48 -8.68 14.45
CA TYR A 197 3.67 -7.70 15.17
C TYR A 197 2.20 -8.12 15.20
N THR A 198 1.52 -7.81 16.30
CA THR A 198 0.06 -7.88 16.40
C THR A 198 -0.60 -6.74 15.59
N LYS A 199 -1.92 -6.81 15.40
CA LYS A 199 -2.66 -5.77 14.68
C LYS A 199 -2.59 -4.40 15.33
N GLU A 200 -2.66 -4.38 16.66
CA GLU A 200 -2.56 -3.15 17.46
C GLU A 200 -1.15 -2.56 17.36
N GLU A 201 -0.12 -3.40 17.45
CA GLU A 201 1.27 -2.97 17.28
C GLU A 201 1.53 -2.40 15.87
N LEU A 202 0.93 -2.98 14.84
CA LEU A 202 1.01 -2.48 13.46
C LEU A 202 0.33 -1.11 13.31
N LEU A 203 -0.85 -0.91 13.92
CA LEU A 203 -1.55 0.38 13.91
C LEU A 203 -0.75 1.45 14.66
N ARG A 204 -0.21 1.10 15.83
CA ARG A 204 0.67 1.98 16.61
C ARG A 204 1.91 2.36 15.81
N LEU A 205 2.59 1.38 15.21
CA LEU A 205 3.79 1.61 14.41
C LEU A 205 3.46 2.48 13.18
N TYR A 206 2.36 2.19 12.50
CA TYR A 206 1.87 2.99 11.38
C TYR A 206 1.64 4.45 11.77
N LEU A 207 0.83 4.69 12.79
CA LEU A 207 0.47 6.03 13.24
C LEU A 207 1.66 6.82 13.76
N ASN A 208 2.72 6.16 14.24
CA ASN A 208 3.97 6.80 14.63
C ASN A 208 4.92 7.05 13.45
N THR A 209 4.87 6.23 12.40
CA THR A 209 5.79 6.34 11.26
C THR A 209 5.30 7.31 10.18
N VAL A 210 3.99 7.40 9.93
CA VAL A 210 3.44 8.24 8.85
C VAL A 210 3.74 9.73 9.06
N SER A 211 3.91 10.45 7.95
CA SER A 211 3.98 11.90 7.96
C SER A 211 2.58 12.50 7.92
N PHE A 212 2.35 13.46 8.80
CA PHE A 212 1.28 14.45 8.71
C PHE A 212 1.93 15.73 8.19
N SER A 213 1.19 16.58 7.46
CA SER A 213 1.71 17.79 6.78
C SER A 213 2.76 18.59 7.58
N GLU A 214 3.56 19.42 6.91
CA GLU A 214 4.58 20.28 7.56
C GLU A 214 5.80 19.52 8.13
N ASN A 215 6.19 18.39 7.49
CA ASN A 215 7.31 17.54 7.93
C ASN A 215 7.17 17.01 9.38
N ILE A 216 5.92 16.82 9.81
CA ILE A 216 5.60 16.24 11.11
C ILE A 216 5.42 14.74 10.93
N PHE A 217 5.93 13.96 11.89
CA PHE A 217 5.83 12.51 11.87
C PHE A 217 5.18 12.03 13.16
N GLY A 218 4.25 11.10 13.03
CA GLY A 218 3.58 10.52 14.18
C GLY A 218 2.34 11.30 14.65
N ILE A 219 1.37 10.53 15.13
CA ILE A 219 0.07 11.05 15.52
C ILE A 219 0.12 12.01 16.71
N LYS A 220 1.04 11.81 17.67
CA LYS A 220 1.17 12.65 18.86
C LYS A 220 1.48 14.10 18.51
N VAL A 221 2.45 14.30 17.62
CA VAL A 221 2.84 15.63 17.17
C VAL A 221 1.75 16.23 16.26
N ALA A 222 1.08 15.41 15.44
CA ALA A 222 -0.01 15.88 14.59
C ALA A 222 -1.23 16.36 15.39
N ALA A 223 -1.69 15.58 16.38
CA ALA A 223 -2.79 15.94 17.27
C ALA A 223 -2.52 17.25 18.01
N GLN A 224 -1.30 17.40 18.54
CA GLN A 224 -0.86 18.64 19.19
C GLN A 224 -0.82 19.82 18.20
N ARG A 225 -0.29 19.61 16.99
CA ARG A 225 -0.12 20.67 15.98
C ARG A 225 -1.44 21.23 15.47
N PHE A 226 -2.40 20.36 15.17
CA PHE A 226 -3.66 20.75 14.51
C PHE A 226 -4.78 21.04 15.49
N PHE A 227 -4.78 20.40 16.67
CA PHE A 227 -5.90 20.49 17.61
C PHE A 227 -5.49 20.81 19.06
N ASN A 228 -4.18 20.96 19.34
CA ASN A 228 -3.66 21.20 20.69
C ASN A 228 -4.16 20.15 21.71
N LYS A 229 -4.22 18.88 21.28
CA LYS A 229 -4.78 17.75 22.04
C LYS A 229 -3.82 16.56 22.06
N ALA A 230 -3.93 15.75 23.11
CA ALA A 230 -3.34 14.42 23.11
C ALA A 230 -4.11 13.49 22.13
N PRO A 231 -3.46 12.47 21.53
CA PRO A 231 -4.13 11.55 20.59
C PRO A 231 -5.39 10.87 21.14
N GLY A 232 -5.41 10.58 22.45
CA GLY A 232 -6.55 9.96 23.14
C GLY A 232 -7.73 10.90 23.37
N GLN A 233 -7.55 12.21 23.18
CA GLN A 233 -8.57 13.25 23.37
C GLN A 233 -9.17 13.73 22.04
N LEU A 234 -8.75 13.16 20.92
CA LEU A 234 -9.29 13.50 19.61
C LEU A 234 -10.74 13.05 19.51
N SER A 235 -11.61 13.99 19.14
CA SER A 235 -12.99 13.71 18.73
C SER A 235 -13.03 13.01 17.37
N VAL A 236 -14.20 12.50 17.00
CA VAL A 236 -14.42 11.79 15.73
C VAL A 236 -14.09 12.66 14.52
N GLU A 237 -14.54 13.92 14.51
CA GLU A 237 -14.31 14.86 13.42
C GLU A 237 -12.84 15.25 13.29
N GLU A 238 -12.12 15.43 14.40
CA GLU A 238 -10.68 15.73 14.42
C GLU A 238 -9.86 14.53 13.96
N ALA A 239 -10.21 13.34 14.44
CA ALA A 239 -9.65 12.07 13.98
C ALA A 239 -9.85 11.89 12.46
N ALA A 240 -11.05 12.19 11.96
CA ALA A 240 -11.37 12.13 10.55
C ALA A 240 -10.56 13.13 9.71
N VAL A 241 -10.27 14.32 10.22
CA VAL A 241 -9.36 15.29 9.55
C VAL A 241 -7.95 14.71 9.45
N LEU A 242 -7.37 14.21 10.56
CA LEU A 242 -6.01 13.67 10.56
C LEU A 242 -5.86 12.46 9.64
N VAL A 243 -6.81 11.53 9.67
CA VAL A 243 -6.82 10.36 8.78
C VAL A 243 -7.03 10.79 7.33
N GLY A 244 -7.97 11.71 7.08
CA GLY A 244 -8.27 12.22 5.74
C GLY A 244 -7.04 12.82 5.06
N MET A 245 -6.21 13.51 5.85
CA MET A 245 -4.97 14.15 5.43
C MET A 245 -3.93 13.15 4.89
N LEU A 246 -3.89 11.91 5.38
CA LEU A 246 -2.90 10.91 5.00
C LEU A 246 -2.92 10.56 3.50
N LYS A 247 -4.07 10.73 2.83
CA LYS A 247 -4.18 10.51 1.38
C LYS A 247 -3.24 11.43 0.58
N ALA A 248 -3.12 12.69 1.01
CA ALA A 248 -2.27 13.69 0.39
C ALA A 248 -2.02 14.84 1.37
N THR A 249 -0.93 14.74 2.13
CA THR A 249 -0.68 15.54 3.34
C THR A 249 -0.65 17.05 3.08
N THR A 250 -0.16 17.49 1.92
CA THR A 250 -0.18 18.91 1.54
C THR A 250 -1.54 19.34 1.00
N TYR A 251 -2.18 18.51 0.19
CA TYR A 251 -3.41 18.86 -0.53
C TYR A 251 -4.64 18.96 0.40
N TYR A 252 -4.68 18.14 1.44
CA TYR A 252 -5.73 18.09 2.46
C TYR A 252 -5.30 18.71 3.80
N ASN A 253 -4.31 19.61 3.79
CA ASN A 253 -3.92 20.32 5.01
C ASN A 253 -5.06 21.26 5.45
N PRO A 254 -5.60 21.12 6.68
CA PRO A 254 -6.78 21.86 7.15
C PRO A 254 -6.52 23.36 7.36
N VAL A 255 -5.26 23.74 7.63
CA VAL A 255 -4.87 25.14 7.80
C VAL A 255 -4.72 25.84 6.44
N ARG A 256 -4.19 25.12 5.44
CA ARG A 256 -3.91 25.70 4.10
C ARG A 256 -5.10 25.61 3.16
N TYR A 257 -5.87 24.52 3.23
CA TYR A 257 -6.95 24.20 2.31
C TYR A 257 -8.18 23.66 3.06
N PRO A 258 -8.84 24.51 3.87
CA PRO A 258 -9.92 24.09 4.78
C PRO A 258 -11.09 23.42 4.05
N GLU A 259 -11.50 23.94 2.89
CA GLU A 259 -12.60 23.37 2.10
C GLU A 259 -12.30 21.93 1.66
N ARG A 260 -11.10 21.69 1.12
CA ARG A 260 -10.66 20.34 0.70
C ARG A 260 -10.53 19.40 1.89
N ALA A 261 -10.03 19.90 3.01
CA ALA A 261 -9.92 19.12 4.24
C ALA A 261 -11.30 18.75 4.79
N GLN A 262 -12.28 19.66 4.74
CA GLN A 262 -13.66 19.42 5.17
C GLN A 262 -14.34 18.35 4.30
N GLU A 263 -14.24 18.46 2.97
CA GLU A 263 -14.74 17.44 2.04
C GLU A 263 -14.13 16.05 2.35
N ARG A 264 -12.82 16.01 2.58
CA ARG A 264 -12.10 14.77 2.86
C ARG A 264 -12.45 14.19 4.22
N ARG A 265 -12.58 15.03 5.26
CA ARG A 265 -13.09 14.65 6.58
C ARG A 265 -14.48 14.02 6.47
N ASN A 266 -15.38 14.67 5.72
CA ASN A 266 -16.74 14.17 5.54
C ASN A 266 -16.77 12.81 4.83
N LEU A 267 -15.86 12.57 3.88
CA LEU A 267 -15.67 11.25 3.27
C LEU A 267 -15.24 10.21 4.30
N VAL A 268 -14.28 10.53 5.19
CA VAL A 268 -13.83 9.63 6.26
C VAL A 268 -14.98 9.28 7.21
N ILE A 269 -15.73 10.29 7.68
CA ILE A 269 -16.92 10.09 8.53
C ILE A 269 -17.96 9.21 7.79
N GLY A 270 -18.12 9.41 6.48
CA GLY A 270 -18.98 8.57 5.65
C GLY A 270 -18.53 7.10 5.58
N GLN A 271 -17.21 6.83 5.50
CA GLN A 271 -16.69 5.46 5.58
C GLN A 271 -16.90 4.86 6.97
N MET A 272 -16.71 5.63 8.04
CA MET A 272 -16.97 5.18 9.41
C MET A 272 -18.42 4.72 9.58
N ALA A 273 -19.39 5.51 9.09
CA ALA A 273 -20.80 5.12 9.10
C ALA A 273 -21.06 3.86 8.25
N ARG A 274 -20.51 3.81 7.03
CA ARG A 274 -20.66 2.67 6.11
C ARG A 274 -20.20 1.35 6.73
N TYR A 275 -19.14 1.38 7.53
CA TYR A 275 -18.58 0.20 8.20
C TYR A 275 -19.08 0.02 9.64
N GLY A 276 -20.10 0.77 10.06
CA GLY A 276 -20.80 0.57 11.33
C GLY A 276 -20.11 1.15 12.56
N TYR A 277 -19.10 1.99 12.40
CA TYR A 277 -18.44 2.69 13.50
C TYR A 277 -19.24 3.92 13.98
N LEU A 278 -20.14 4.44 13.15
CA LEU A 278 -21.04 5.57 13.46
C LEU A 278 -22.45 5.24 12.98
N SER A 279 -23.46 5.81 13.64
CA SER A 279 -24.82 5.83 13.10
C SER A 279 -24.95 6.88 11.99
N ASP A 280 -25.93 6.72 11.09
CA ASP A 280 -26.22 7.73 10.06
C ASP A 280 -26.55 9.10 10.67
N ALA A 281 -27.26 9.13 11.80
CA ALA A 281 -27.56 10.37 12.51
C ALA A 281 -26.30 11.05 13.07
N ALA A 282 -25.34 10.27 13.61
CA ALA A 282 -24.06 10.80 14.06
C ALA A 282 -23.23 11.33 12.88
N ARG A 283 -23.20 10.60 11.75
CA ARG A 283 -22.55 11.07 10.52
C ARG A 283 -23.10 12.43 10.10
N ASP A 284 -24.42 12.56 10.00
CA ASP A 284 -25.07 13.79 9.49
C ASP A 284 -24.78 14.98 10.42
N SER A 285 -24.84 14.76 11.74
CA SER A 285 -24.47 15.78 12.74
C SER A 285 -23.01 16.22 12.62
N LEU A 286 -22.07 15.26 12.57
CA LEU A 286 -20.64 15.55 12.51
C LEU A 286 -20.22 16.21 11.19
N GLN A 287 -20.84 15.84 10.06
CA GLN A 287 -20.53 16.44 8.77
C GLN A 287 -20.97 17.91 8.68
N ALA A 288 -21.98 18.31 9.46
CA ALA A 288 -22.45 19.69 9.56
C ALA A 288 -21.54 20.59 10.43
N LEU A 289 -20.64 20.00 11.23
CA LEU A 289 -19.69 20.78 12.03
C LEU A 289 -18.70 21.53 11.13
N PRO A 290 -18.31 22.77 11.51
CA PRO A 290 -17.21 23.46 10.87
C PRO A 290 -15.89 22.68 11.05
N LEU A 291 -14.87 23.05 10.27
CA LEU A 291 -13.53 22.50 10.40
C LEU A 291 -12.79 23.10 11.60
#